data_AF-A0AAX2GU42-F1
#
_entry.id   AF-A0AAX2GU42-F1
#
_cell.length_a   1.000
_cell.length_b   1.000
_cell.length_c   1.000
_cell.angle_alpha   90.00
_cell.angle_beta   90.00
_cell.angle_gamma   90.00
#
_symmetry.space_group_name_H-M   'P 1'
#
loop_
_entity.id
_entity.type
_entity.pdbx_description
1 polymer ?
#
loop_
_entity_poly.entity_id
_entity_poly.type
_entity_poly.pdbx_seq_one_letter_code
_entity_poly.pdbx_strand_id
1 'polypeptide(L)' 'MDKNVRKQVFTNIFNEKRSLDGKIQKLENFIESNGFKLIDRTQQSLLIAQYEAMLNYSSILEKRLDTLR' A
#
# COMPACT_ATOMS: atom_id res chain seq x y z
N MET A 1 -14.56 -15.13 -16.80
CA MET A 1 -13.97 -15.74 -15.59
C MET A 1 -15.07 -16.45 -14.82
N ASP A 2 -14.81 -17.67 -14.37
CA ASP A 2 -15.71 -18.41 -13.48
C ASP A 2 -16.08 -17.58 -12.22
N LYS A 3 -17.32 -17.72 -11.73
CA LYS A 3 -17.85 -16.91 -10.63
C LYS A 3 -17.10 -17.17 -9.31
N ASN A 4 -16.72 -18.42 -9.04
CA ASN A 4 -15.97 -18.78 -7.84
C ASN A 4 -14.54 -18.27 -7.93
N VAL A 5 -13.92 -18.40 -9.12
CA VAL A 5 -12.59 -17.83 -9.38
C VAL A 5 -12.60 -16.31 -9.21
N ARG A 6 -13.60 -15.60 -9.75
CA ARG A 6 -13.74 -14.14 -9.57
C ARG A 6 -13.79 -13.75 -8.09
N LYS A 7 -14.64 -14.43 -7.32
CA LYS A 7 -14.80 -14.15 -5.88
C LYS A 7 -13.51 -14.40 -5.10
N GLN A 8 -12.77 -15.46 -5.44
CA GLN A 8 -11.49 -15.76 -4.81
C GLN A 8 -10.45 -14.68 -5.13
N VAL A 9 -10.33 -14.29 -6.41
CA VAL A 9 -9.40 -13.23 -6.83
C VAL A 9 -9.73 -11.90 -6.16
N PHE A 10 -11.01 -11.53 -6.10
CA PHE A 10 -11.46 -10.32 -5.40
C PHE A 10 -11.05 -10.33 -3.93
N THR A 11 -11.34 -11.42 -3.23
CA THR A 11 -11.01 -11.57 -1.79
C THR A 11 -9.51 -11.43 -1.55
N ASN A 12 -8.68 -12.04 -2.40
CA ASN A 12 -7.23 -11.96 -2.28
C ASN A 12 -6.73 -10.52 -2.44
N ILE A 13 -7.18 -9.83 -3.49
CA ILE A 13 -6.78 -8.44 -3.78
C ILE A 13 -7.26 -7.50 -2.67
N PHE A 14 -8.48 -7.70 -2.17
CA PHE A 14 -9.04 -6.89 -1.09
C PHE A 14 -8.22 -7.03 0.19
N ASN A 15 -7.88 -8.26 0.58
CA ASN A 15 -7.08 -8.52 1.77
C ASN A 15 -5.65 -7.95 1.63
N GLU A 16 -5.06 -8.09 0.45
CA GLU A 16 -3.76 -7.54 0.13
C GLU A 16 -3.75 -6.01 0.24
N LYS A 17 -4.73 -5.33 -0.40
CA LYS A 17 -4.88 -3.87 -0.32
C LYS A 17 -5.06 -3.42 1.12
N ARG A 18 -5.93 -4.07 1.88
CA ARG A 18 -6.16 -3.74 3.30
C ARG A 18 -4.88 -3.86 4.13
N SER A 19 -4.08 -4.90 3.89
CA SER A 19 -2.78 -5.08 4.56
C SER A 19 -1.80 -3.97 4.19
N LEU A 20 -1.73 -3.62 2.90
CA LEU A 20 -0.87 -2.58 2.37
C LEU A 20 -1.24 -1.19 2.92
N ASP A 21 -2.53 -0.84 2.92
CA ASP A 21 -3.04 0.43 3.44
C ASP A 21 -2.67 0.60 4.92
N GLY A 22 -2.75 -0.46 5.72
CA GLY A 22 -2.29 -0.43 7.11
C GLY A 22 -0.78 -0.21 7.26
N LYS A 23 0.04 -0.66 6.28
CA LYS A 23 1.49 -0.37 6.27
C LYS A 23 1.78 1.05 5.80
N ILE A 24 1.04 1.55 4.80
CA ILE A 24 1.09 2.93 4.30
C ILE A 24 0.86 3.89 5.47
N GLN A 25 -0.23 3.69 6.21
CA GLN A 25 -0.57 4.54 7.35
C GLN A 25 0.53 4.55 8.43
N LYS A 26 1.12 3.39 8.74
CA LYS A 26 2.22 3.31 9.72
C LYS A 26 3.46 4.08 9.24
N LEU A 27 3.80 3.97 7.96
CA LEU A 27 4.96 4.64 7.38
C LEU A 27 4.73 6.15 7.26
N GLU A 28 3.54 6.57 6.86
CA GLU A 28 3.09 7.98 6.85
C GLU A 28 3.25 8.61 8.24
N ASN A 29 2.67 7.98 9.26
CA ASN A 29 2.80 8.44 10.64
C ASN A 29 4.26 8.57 11.09
N PHE A 30 5.13 7.65 10.61
CA PHE A 30 6.55 7.72 10.93
C PHE A 30 7.23 8.88 10.21
N ILE A 31 6.99 9.07 8.91
CA ILE A 31 7.54 10.16 8.09
C ILE A 31 7.15 11.52 8.66
N GLU A 32 5.92 11.66 9.17
CA GLU A 32 5.43 12.89 9.81
C GLU A 32 5.99 13.11 11.23
N SER A 33 6.58 12.08 11.83
CA SER A 33 7.08 12.14 13.21
C SER A 33 8.41 12.89 13.33
N ASN A 34 8.73 13.35 14.54
CA ASN A 34 10.06 13.88 14.85
C ASN A 34 11.16 12.82 14.72
N GLY A 35 10.83 11.52 14.85
CA GLY A 35 11.79 10.43 14.68
C GLY A 35 12.40 10.38 13.28
N PHE A 36 11.60 10.72 12.24
CA PHE A 36 12.07 10.77 10.87
C PHE A 36 13.18 11.80 10.64
N LYS A 37 13.08 12.96 11.31
CA LYS A 37 14.08 14.03 11.23
C LYS A 37 15.43 13.65 11.82
N LEU A 38 15.48 12.60 12.66
CA LEU A 38 16.68 12.13 13.34
C LEU A 38 17.45 11.08 12.53
N ILE A 39 16.85 10.52 11.47
CA ILE A 39 17.50 9.54 10.59
C ILE A 39 18.38 10.28 9.57
N ASP A 40 19.42 9.64 9.05
CA ASP A 40 20.23 10.21 7.98
C ASP A 40 19.40 10.44 6.70
N ARG A 41 19.86 11.39 5.87
CA ARG A 41 19.14 11.83 4.67
C ARG A 41 18.93 10.70 3.66
N THR A 42 19.86 9.76 3.55
CA THR A 42 19.73 8.64 2.60
C THR A 42 18.57 7.74 3.03
N GLN A 43 18.48 7.39 4.31
CA GLN A 43 17.36 6.61 4.83
C GLN A 43 16.03 7.36 4.72
N GLN A 44 16.01 8.66 4.98
CA GLN A 44 14.82 9.48 4.77
C GLN A 44 14.31 9.41 3.33
N SER A 45 15.21 9.60 2.35
CA SER A 45 14.85 9.50 0.93
C SER A 45 14.35 8.11 0.53
N LEU A 46 14.96 7.04 1.06
CA LEU A 46 14.52 5.67 0.80
C LEU A 46 13.12 5.38 1.38
N LEU A 47 12.84 5.87 2.58
CA LEU A 47 11.52 5.71 3.22
C LEU A 47 10.42 6.48 2.48
N ILE A 48 10.71 7.68 1.97
CA ILE A 48 9.79 8.43 1.11
C ILE A 48 9.53 7.66 -0.19
N ALA A 49 10.58 7.19 -0.87
CA ALA A 49 10.43 6.41 -2.09
C ALA A 49 9.63 5.11 -1.86
N GLN A 50 9.85 4.45 -0.71
CA GLN A 50 9.07 3.30 -0.29
C GLN A 50 7.59 3.66 -0.10
N TYR A 51 7.28 4.75 0.59
CA TYR A 51 5.91 5.23 0.80
C TYR A 51 5.20 5.51 -0.54
N GLU A 52 5.85 6.23 -1.45
CA GLU A 52 5.31 6.51 -2.79
C GLU A 52 5.06 5.23 -3.60
N ALA A 53 6.00 4.29 -3.57
CA ALA A 53 5.83 2.99 -4.24
C ALA A 53 4.64 2.20 -3.67
N MET A 54 4.45 2.24 -2.36
CA MET A 54 3.31 1.58 -1.69
C MET A 54 1.98 2.25 -2.05
N LEU A 55 1.91 3.59 -2.09
CA LEU A 55 0.72 4.32 -2.55
C LEU A 55 0.34 3.94 -3.99
N ASN A 56 1.34 3.93 -4.88
CA ASN A 56 1.15 3.53 -6.27
C ASN A 56 0.64 2.08 -6.35
N TYR A 57 1.20 1.17 -5.55
CA TYR A 57 0.75 -0.21 -5.53
C TYR A 57 -0.70 -0.33 -5.01
N SER A 58 -1.05 0.39 -3.95
CA SER A 58 -2.43 0.41 -3.43
C SER A 58 -3.43 0.93 -4.46
N SER A 59 -3.07 1.97 -5.23
CA SER A 59 -3.89 2.47 -6.34
C SER A 59 -4.12 1.42 -7.42
N ILE A 60 -3.10 0.63 -7.76
CA ILE A 60 -3.23 -0.48 -8.71
C ILE A 60 -4.18 -1.54 -8.17
N LEU A 61 -4.10 -1.89 -6.89
CA LEU A 61 -5.00 -2.87 -6.27
C LEU A 61 -6.47 -2.38 -6.28
N GLU A 62 -6.73 -1.11 -6.01
CA GLU A 62 -8.09 -0.54 -6.10
C GLU A 62 -8.63 -0.65 -7.53
N LYS A 63 -7.84 -0.25 -8.54
CA LYS A 63 -8.23 -0.38 -9.95
C LYS A 63 -8.53 -1.83 -10.33
N ARG A 64 -7.76 -2.79 -9.80
CA ARG A 64 -8.02 -4.22 -10.02
C ARG A 64 -9.35 -4.65 -9.37
N LEU A 65 -9.65 -4.18 -8.16
CA LEU A 65 -10.94 -4.45 -7.51
C LEU A 65 -12.11 -3.89 -8.33
N ASP A 66 -11.98 -2.70 -8.90
CA ASP A 66 -13.01 -2.10 -9.76
C ASP A 66 -13.31 -2.95 -10.99
N THR A 67 -12.31 -3.60 -11.59
CA THR A 67 -12.55 -4.53 -12.73
C THR A 67 -13.26 -5.84 -12.33
N LEU A 68 -13.38 -6.11 -11.02
CA LEU A 68 -13.97 -7.33 -10.47
C LEU A 68 -15.32 -7.10 -9.78
N ARG A 69 -15.73 -5.84 -9.60
CA ARG A 69 -17.04 -5.44 -9.08
C ARG A 69 -18.17 -5.86 -10.02
#